data_AF-K0SQF7-F1
#
_entry.id   AF-K0SQF7-F1
#
_cell.length_a   1.000
_cell.length_b   1.000
_cell.length_c   1.000
_cell.angle_alpha   90.00
_cell.angle_beta   90.00
_cell.angle_gamma   90.00
#
_symmetry.space_group_name_H-M   'P 1'
#
loop_
_entity.id
_entity.type
_entity.pdbx_description
1 polymer ?
#
loop_
_entity_poly.entity_id
_entity_poly.type
_entity_poly.pdbx_seq_one_letter_code
_entity_poly.pdbx_strand_id
1 'polypeptide(L)'
;MSYPLIAMNRSDPRNRLPNDIFDISLRRKLLLPIYRLPADDRVCTCAATHDVMGRHVLNCLKNNKKGAHDYIRDGLKTILPKILATAEYVLPTTKELPTEQTDMAPSYPDKKPFDVSFQPTPTLSATAPACPFGTVGIDVVIPSTPQLSPPHNSLDVIEKVSANAEVHHQSYERQKLRRDGDRSEGDAIIGELLSEGHVLIPFAVDGYGGLGPMARRLLFGDRPRRALTFRQDRPNATRMYARASNPPAPHAVVTLASIRWKQNQTRAFYGHSYTAPTPHEHLLQQLGLCFTKAFAIHIRNSYQKLMRRHSHTHSHSHNHAPATTDMS
;
A
#
# COMPACT_ATOMS: atom_id res chain seq x y z
N MET A 1 2.88 12.44 -1.08
CA MET A 1 3.70 12.59 0.13
C MET A 1 4.83 11.58 0.06
N SER A 2 6.09 12.00 0.15
CA SER A 2 7.22 11.08 0.31
C SER A 2 7.52 10.96 1.80
N TYR A 3 7.37 9.76 2.34
CA TYR A 3 7.63 9.51 3.76
C TYR A 3 9.13 9.52 4.09
N PRO A 4 9.54 9.99 5.28
CA PRO A 4 10.95 10.07 5.64
C PRO A 4 11.56 8.66 5.83
N LEU A 5 12.75 8.43 5.24
CA LEU A 5 13.50 7.17 5.40
C LEU A 5 14.19 7.07 6.77
N ILE A 6 14.51 8.21 7.39
CA ILE A 6 15.40 8.29 8.56
C ILE A 6 14.79 9.20 9.64
N ALA A 7 13.50 9.03 9.95
CA ALA A 7 12.85 9.79 11.01
C ALA A 7 12.61 8.97 12.29
N MET A 8 12.77 7.65 12.23
CA MET A 8 12.53 6.77 13.39
C MET A 8 13.79 6.53 14.21
N ASN A 9 13.58 6.35 15.52
CA ASN A 9 14.64 6.03 16.46
C ASN A 9 15.33 4.71 16.07
N ARG A 10 16.64 4.77 15.77
CA ARG A 10 17.46 3.62 15.38
C ARG A 10 17.86 2.73 16.56
N SER A 11 17.64 3.16 17.80
CA SER A 11 17.84 2.31 18.98
C SER A 11 16.93 1.09 18.97
N ASP A 12 15.72 1.21 18.41
CA ASP A 12 14.86 0.05 18.12
C ASP A 12 15.39 -0.67 16.86
N PRO A 13 15.86 -1.93 16.96
CA PRO A 13 16.37 -2.67 15.83
C PRO A 13 15.36 -2.84 14.69
N ARG A 14 14.05 -2.83 14.98
CA ARG A 14 12.98 -2.97 13.98
C ARG A 14 12.94 -1.78 13.01
N ASN A 15 13.39 -0.62 13.47
CA ASN A 15 13.45 0.61 12.68
C ASN A 15 14.69 0.66 11.76
N ARG A 16 15.63 -0.27 11.92
CA ARG A 16 16.84 -0.34 11.09
C ARG A 16 16.53 -0.97 9.73
N LEU A 17 17.23 -0.52 8.71
CA LEU A 17 17.18 -1.07 7.36
C LEU A 17 18.50 -1.79 7.07
N PRO A 18 18.47 -3.02 6.54
CA PRO A 18 19.66 -3.63 5.94
C PRO A 18 20.27 -2.72 4.86
N ASN A 19 21.58 -2.75 4.68
CA ASN A 19 22.30 -1.83 3.80
C ASN A 19 21.79 -1.86 2.35
N ASP A 20 21.50 -3.06 1.82
CA ASP A 20 20.95 -3.27 0.48
C ASP A 20 19.55 -2.65 0.34
N ILE A 21 18.69 -2.87 1.33
CA ILE A 21 17.34 -2.28 1.36
C ILE A 21 17.42 -0.75 1.48
N PHE A 22 18.32 -0.24 2.32
CA PHE A 22 18.51 1.20 2.50
C PHE A 22 19.01 1.87 1.21
N ASP A 23 20.02 1.31 0.54
CA ASP A 23 20.57 1.84 -0.71
C ASP A 23 19.51 1.87 -1.83
N ILE A 24 18.77 0.77 -2.03
CA ILE A 24 17.65 0.74 -2.99
C ILE A 24 16.60 1.80 -2.64
N SER A 25 16.24 1.91 -1.36
CA SER A 25 15.23 2.85 -0.89
C SER A 25 15.63 4.31 -1.11
N LEU A 26 16.88 4.64 -0.78
CA LEU A 26 17.45 5.98 -0.94
C LEU A 26 17.52 6.36 -2.41
N ARG A 27 18.07 5.48 -3.26
CA ARG A 27 18.14 5.70 -4.71
C ARG A 27 16.78 5.95 -5.32
N ARG A 28 15.76 5.16 -4.93
CA ARG A 28 14.39 5.36 -5.42
C ARG A 28 13.82 6.73 -5.06
N LYS A 29 13.99 7.17 -3.82
CA LYS A 29 13.49 8.50 -3.40
C LYS A 29 14.20 9.65 -4.09
N LEU A 30 15.50 9.48 -4.36
CA LEU A 30 16.32 10.46 -5.07
C LEU A 30 16.25 10.31 -6.60
N LEU A 31 15.43 9.38 -7.11
CA LEU A 31 15.33 9.08 -8.55
C LEU A 31 16.69 8.74 -9.19
N LEU A 32 17.56 8.04 -8.46
CA LEU A 32 18.87 7.60 -8.91
C LEU A 32 18.83 6.17 -9.50
N PRO A 33 19.78 5.83 -10.39
CA PRO A 33 19.94 4.46 -10.88
C PRO A 33 20.11 3.44 -9.74
N ILE A 34 19.24 2.42 -9.74
CA ILE A 34 19.28 1.25 -8.84
C ILE A 34 20.16 0.17 -9.45
N TYR A 35 19.97 -0.12 -10.74
CA TYR A 35 20.70 -1.17 -11.43
C TYR A 35 22.00 -0.64 -12.02
N ARG A 36 23.09 -1.37 -11.77
CA ARG A 36 24.40 -1.13 -12.38
C ARG A 36 24.71 -2.03 -13.57
N LEU A 37 23.82 -2.99 -13.86
CA LEU A 37 23.94 -3.89 -15.01
C LEU A 37 23.74 -3.14 -16.34
N PRO A 38 24.44 -3.53 -17.43
CA PRO A 38 24.13 -3.13 -18.80
C PRO A 38 22.67 -3.40 -19.19
N ALA A 39 22.18 -2.76 -20.24
CA ALA A 39 20.78 -2.90 -20.67
C ALA A 39 20.43 -4.35 -21.07
N ASP A 40 21.33 -5.02 -21.77
CA ASP A 40 21.13 -6.38 -22.28
C ASP A 40 21.05 -7.42 -21.14
N ASP A 41 21.67 -7.11 -20.00
CA ASP A 41 21.65 -7.96 -18.80
C ASP A 41 20.45 -7.68 -17.89
N ARG A 42 19.58 -6.74 -18.28
CA ARG A 42 18.40 -6.30 -17.51
C ARG A 42 17.09 -6.81 -18.10
N VAL A 43 17.11 -7.91 -18.85
CA VAL A 43 15.92 -8.46 -19.51
C VAL A 43 15.07 -9.27 -18.51
N CYS A 44 13.84 -8.81 -18.28
CA CYS A 44 12.88 -9.46 -17.41
C CYS A 44 12.39 -10.81 -17.98
N THR A 45 11.84 -11.65 -17.12
CA THR A 45 10.97 -12.80 -17.47
C THR A 45 9.83 -12.46 -18.45
N CYS A 46 9.40 -11.20 -18.53
CA CYS A 46 8.37 -10.75 -19.46
C CYS A 46 8.94 -10.22 -20.80
N ALA A 47 10.24 -10.43 -21.04
CA ALA A 47 11.01 -9.94 -22.19
C ALA A 47 11.24 -8.41 -22.25
N ALA A 48 10.59 -7.61 -21.40
CA ALA A 48 10.91 -6.18 -21.30
C ALA A 48 12.19 -5.92 -20.49
N THR A 49 12.91 -4.86 -20.82
CA THR A 49 14.11 -4.42 -20.10
C THR A 49 13.73 -3.67 -18.82
N HIS A 50 14.39 -3.99 -17.70
CA HIS A 50 14.30 -3.18 -16.50
C HIS A 50 14.93 -1.81 -16.77
N ASP A 51 14.17 -0.75 -16.55
CA ASP A 51 14.74 0.59 -16.51
C ASP A 51 15.71 0.72 -15.33
N VAL A 52 16.70 1.60 -15.47
CA VAL A 52 17.74 1.84 -14.44
C VAL A 52 17.16 2.19 -13.07
N MET A 53 15.94 2.74 -13.02
CA MET A 53 15.25 3.18 -11.80
C MET A 53 14.33 2.10 -11.20
N GLY A 54 14.22 0.93 -11.84
CA GLY A 54 13.39 -0.18 -11.36
C GLY A 54 11.89 0.08 -11.37
N ARG A 55 11.38 0.97 -12.22
CA ARG A 55 9.93 1.19 -12.44
C ARG A 55 9.26 -0.02 -13.07
N HIS A 56 9.95 -0.70 -13.99
CA HIS A 56 9.46 -1.91 -14.64
C HIS A 56 8.99 -2.95 -13.63
N VAL A 57 9.75 -3.15 -12.55
CA VAL A 57 9.44 -4.15 -11.51
C VAL A 57 8.06 -3.93 -10.87
N LEU A 58 7.62 -2.67 -10.78
CA LEU A 58 6.32 -2.29 -10.21
C LEU A 58 5.20 -2.26 -11.26
N ASN A 59 5.53 -2.44 -12.53
CA ASN A 59 4.55 -2.45 -13.63
C ASN A 59 4.41 -3.85 -14.26
N CYS A 60 5.34 -4.75 -13.96
CA CYS A 60 5.46 -6.04 -14.60
C CYS A 60 4.55 -7.08 -13.95
N LEU A 61 3.67 -7.69 -14.74
CA LEU A 61 2.81 -8.80 -14.30
C LEU A 61 3.61 -10.06 -13.90
N LYS A 62 4.76 -10.31 -14.56
CA LYS A 62 5.64 -11.44 -14.21
C LYS A 62 6.47 -11.19 -12.94
N ASN A 63 6.63 -9.93 -12.52
CA ASN A 63 7.11 -9.57 -11.20
C ASN A 63 5.92 -9.32 -10.27
N ASN A 64 5.20 -10.39 -9.93
CA ASN A 64 4.03 -10.33 -9.07
C ASN A 64 4.36 -9.60 -7.74
N LYS A 65 3.51 -8.63 -7.38
CA LYS A 65 3.61 -7.77 -6.20
C LYS A 65 3.14 -8.44 -4.91
N LYS A 66 2.71 -9.70 -4.93
CA LYS A 66 2.17 -10.42 -3.76
C LYS A 66 3.04 -10.27 -2.50
N GLY A 67 4.37 -10.46 -2.62
CA GLY A 67 5.26 -10.29 -1.47
C GLY A 67 5.29 -8.86 -0.90
N ALA A 68 5.20 -7.84 -1.75
CA ALA A 68 5.11 -6.44 -1.29
C ALA A 68 3.75 -6.15 -0.67
N HIS A 69 2.69 -6.69 -1.26
CA HIS A 69 1.32 -6.60 -0.77
C HIS A 69 1.19 -7.19 0.63
N ASP A 70 1.64 -8.44 0.82
CA ASP A 70 1.57 -9.14 2.09
C ASP A 70 2.36 -8.39 3.17
N TYR A 71 3.52 -7.82 2.82
CA TYR A 71 4.29 -6.97 3.73
C TYR A 71 3.54 -5.71 4.17
N ILE A 72 2.83 -5.05 3.23
CA ILE A 72 2.02 -3.86 3.54
C ILE A 72 0.84 -4.24 4.42
N ARG A 73 0.11 -5.31 4.09
CA ARG A 73 -0.99 -5.86 4.90
C ARG A 73 -0.53 -6.12 6.33
N ASP A 74 0.55 -6.86 6.50
CA ASP A 74 1.07 -7.24 7.83
C ASP A 74 1.62 -6.03 8.60
N GLY A 75 2.13 -5.02 7.89
CA GLY A 75 2.44 -3.72 8.48
C GLY A 75 1.20 -2.99 8.98
N LEU A 76 0.15 -2.87 8.17
CA LEU A 76 -1.10 -2.22 8.57
C LEU A 76 -1.76 -2.93 9.76
N LYS A 77 -1.72 -4.26 9.78
CA LYS A 77 -2.17 -5.12 10.90
C LYS A 77 -1.61 -4.67 12.24
N THR A 78 -0.34 -4.25 12.28
CA THR A 78 0.38 -3.93 13.53
C THR A 78 0.47 -2.42 13.79
N ILE A 79 0.43 -1.59 12.75
CA ILE A 79 0.56 -0.13 12.85
C ILE A 79 -0.76 0.53 13.23
N LEU A 80 -1.87 0.12 12.60
CA LEU A 80 -3.18 0.77 12.78
C LEU A 80 -3.79 0.64 14.19
N PRO A 81 -3.69 -0.49 14.92
CA PRO A 81 -4.33 -0.67 16.22
C PRO A 81 -4.07 0.48 17.20
N LYS A 82 -2.81 0.94 17.29
CA LYS A 82 -2.42 2.00 18.23
C LYS A 82 -3.14 3.31 17.91
N ILE A 83 -3.22 3.68 16.63
CA ILE A 83 -3.88 4.90 16.18
C ILE A 83 -5.40 4.77 16.33
N LEU A 84 -5.98 3.63 15.93
CA LEU A 84 -7.40 3.35 16.08
C LEU A 84 -7.85 3.38 17.54
N ALA A 85 -7.05 2.82 18.46
CA ALA A 85 -7.33 2.85 19.88
C ALA A 85 -7.25 4.28 20.46
N THR A 86 -6.26 5.06 20.02
CA THR A 86 -6.14 6.48 20.41
C THR A 86 -7.33 7.30 19.89
N ALA A 87 -7.84 6.94 18.71
CA ALA A 87 -9.07 7.46 18.13
C ALA A 87 -10.33 6.69 18.59
N GLU A 88 -10.27 5.91 19.68
CA GLU A 88 -11.36 5.14 20.29
C GLU A 88 -12.29 4.46 19.26
N TYR A 89 -11.73 3.88 18.20
CA TYR A 89 -12.45 2.97 17.31
C TYR A 89 -12.34 1.53 17.80
N VAL A 90 -11.27 1.18 18.51
CA VAL A 90 -11.02 -0.16 19.05
C VAL A 90 -10.48 -0.06 20.48
N LEU A 91 -10.50 -1.18 21.21
CA LEU A 91 -9.95 -1.24 22.57
C LEU A 91 -8.44 -0.94 22.61
N PRO A 92 -7.94 -0.28 23.68
CA PRO A 92 -6.49 -0.10 23.89
C PRO A 92 -5.68 -1.39 24.02
N THR A 93 -6.36 -2.51 24.31
CA THR A 93 -5.78 -3.84 24.38
C THR A 93 -5.54 -4.46 23.00
N THR A 94 -6.17 -3.96 21.94
CA THR A 94 -5.99 -4.44 20.56
C THR A 94 -4.53 -4.20 20.12
N LYS A 95 -3.78 -5.29 19.91
CA LYS A 95 -2.38 -5.24 19.47
C LYS A 95 -2.21 -5.49 17.98
N GLU A 96 -3.09 -6.28 17.41
CA GLU A 96 -3.09 -6.63 15.99
C GLU A 96 -4.52 -6.65 15.46
N LEU A 97 -4.68 -6.33 14.18
CA LEU A 97 -5.94 -6.46 13.46
C LEU A 97 -6.09 -7.84 12.80
N PRO A 98 -7.31 -8.36 12.67
CA PRO A 98 -7.56 -9.50 11.80
C PRO A 98 -7.14 -9.22 10.35
N THR A 99 -6.66 -10.26 9.67
CA THR A 99 -6.26 -10.21 8.26
C THR A 99 -6.94 -11.32 7.48
N GLU A 100 -7.35 -11.04 6.23
CA GLU A 100 -7.86 -12.04 5.30
C GLU A 100 -8.99 -12.91 5.89
N GLN A 101 -9.91 -12.31 6.63
CA GLN A 101 -11.04 -13.03 7.22
C GLN A 101 -11.96 -13.58 6.12
N THR A 102 -12.37 -14.83 6.27
CA THR A 102 -13.42 -15.50 5.49
C THR A 102 -14.80 -15.13 6.03
N ASP A 103 -15.85 -15.57 5.34
CA ASP A 103 -17.25 -15.51 5.81
C ASP A 103 -17.80 -14.09 6.04
N MET A 104 -17.08 -13.07 5.58
CA MET A 104 -17.53 -11.67 5.57
C MET A 104 -18.68 -11.44 4.57
N ALA A 105 -18.80 -12.33 3.58
CA ALA A 105 -19.90 -12.42 2.64
C ALA A 105 -20.36 -13.89 2.64
N PRO A 106 -21.37 -14.27 3.45
CA PRO A 106 -21.73 -15.66 3.72
C PRO A 106 -22.01 -16.54 2.49
N SER A 107 -22.54 -15.95 1.42
CA SER A 107 -22.77 -16.64 0.14
C SER A 107 -21.48 -16.92 -0.64
N TYR A 108 -20.36 -16.33 -0.21
CA TYR A 108 -19.04 -16.45 -0.81
C TYR A 108 -17.96 -16.73 0.27
N PRO A 109 -18.02 -17.86 0.98
CA PRO A 109 -17.21 -18.12 2.18
C PRO A 109 -15.69 -18.12 1.91
N ASP A 110 -15.27 -18.56 0.72
CA ASP A 110 -13.86 -18.58 0.32
C ASP A 110 -13.29 -17.19 -0.03
N LYS A 111 -14.15 -16.18 -0.16
CA LYS A 111 -13.70 -14.83 -0.52
C LYS A 111 -13.24 -14.10 0.73
N LYS A 112 -12.08 -13.48 0.59
CA LYS A 112 -11.44 -12.65 1.62
C LYS A 112 -11.55 -11.20 1.18
N PRO A 113 -12.59 -10.47 1.58
CA PRO A 113 -12.82 -9.14 1.04
C PRO A 113 -11.87 -8.09 1.61
N PHE A 114 -11.27 -8.36 2.76
CA PHE A 114 -10.42 -7.39 3.44
C PHE A 114 -9.04 -8.00 3.65
N ASP A 115 -8.00 -7.25 3.31
CA ASP A 115 -6.63 -7.61 3.66
C ASP A 115 -6.40 -7.41 5.15
N VAL A 116 -6.97 -6.34 5.70
CA VAL A 116 -6.97 -6.01 7.14
C VAL A 116 -8.35 -5.48 7.52
N SER A 117 -8.86 -5.82 8.69
CA SER A 117 -10.17 -5.35 9.16
C SER A 117 -10.15 -4.99 10.64
N PHE A 118 -11.12 -4.20 11.08
CA PHE A 118 -11.39 -4.02 12.50
C PHE A 118 -12.89 -3.90 12.74
N GLN A 119 -13.31 -4.30 13.93
CA GLN A 119 -14.67 -4.11 14.40
C GLN A 119 -14.68 -2.87 15.30
N PRO A 120 -15.39 -1.80 14.92
CA PRO A 120 -15.58 -0.65 15.78
C PRO A 120 -16.20 -1.09 17.10
N THR A 121 -15.59 -0.73 18.23
CA THR A 121 -16.16 -1.04 19.55
C THR A 121 -17.20 0.03 19.90
N PRO A 122 -18.50 -0.32 19.99
CA PRO A 122 -19.52 0.65 20.35
C PRO A 122 -19.25 1.20 21.75
N THR A 123 -19.54 2.49 21.95
CA THR A 123 -19.64 3.09 23.31
C THR A 123 -18.38 2.95 24.18
N LEU A 124 -17.17 3.02 23.60
CA LEU A 124 -15.92 3.07 24.38
C LEU A 124 -15.88 4.23 25.39
N SER A 125 -16.51 5.34 25.03
CA SER A 125 -16.71 6.51 25.89
C SER A 125 -17.89 7.33 25.37
N ALA A 126 -18.37 8.29 26.16
CA ALA A 126 -19.41 9.23 25.74
C ALA A 126 -19.00 10.08 24.51
N THR A 127 -17.70 10.19 24.25
CA THR A 127 -17.13 10.96 23.14
C THR A 127 -16.62 10.08 22.00
N ALA A 128 -16.80 8.76 22.08
CA ALA A 128 -16.35 7.81 21.06
C ALA A 128 -17.04 8.12 19.71
N PRO A 129 -16.33 7.94 18.57
CA PRO A 129 -16.91 8.24 17.27
C PRO A 129 -18.01 7.24 16.95
N ALA A 130 -19.15 7.73 16.46
CA ALA A 130 -20.21 6.85 15.98
C ALA A 130 -19.73 6.10 14.72
N CYS A 131 -19.69 4.77 14.79
CA CYS A 131 -19.30 3.91 13.68
C CYS A 131 -20.11 2.60 13.78
N PRO A 132 -21.35 2.56 13.24
CA PRO A 132 -22.29 1.47 13.44
C PRO A 132 -22.03 0.24 12.56
N PHE A 133 -20.89 0.21 11.86
CA PHE A 133 -20.55 -0.91 10.98
C PHE A 133 -20.07 -2.10 11.81
N GLY A 134 -20.52 -3.31 11.45
CA GLY A 134 -20.03 -4.53 12.08
C GLY A 134 -18.54 -4.73 11.84
N THR A 135 -18.09 -4.47 10.61
CA THR A 135 -16.69 -4.56 10.21
C THR A 135 -16.31 -3.40 9.30
N VAL A 136 -15.19 -2.75 9.60
CA VAL A 136 -14.49 -1.83 8.70
C VAL A 136 -13.31 -2.56 8.10
N GLY A 137 -13.37 -2.78 6.79
CA GLY A 137 -12.36 -3.50 6.04
C GLY A 137 -11.49 -2.60 5.18
N ILE A 138 -10.20 -2.92 5.13
CA ILE A 138 -9.17 -2.26 4.34
C ILE A 138 -8.68 -3.27 3.30
N ASP A 139 -8.71 -2.85 2.04
CA ASP A 139 -8.35 -3.71 0.90
C ASP A 139 -7.22 -3.04 0.10
N VAL A 140 -6.01 -3.52 0.33
CA VAL A 140 -4.76 -2.98 -0.17
C VAL A 140 -4.65 -3.20 -1.67
N VAL A 141 -4.22 -2.17 -2.37
CA VAL A 141 -3.85 -2.28 -3.79
C VAL A 141 -2.55 -1.54 -4.03
N ILE A 142 -1.69 -2.13 -4.86
CA ILE A 142 -0.44 -1.51 -5.31
C ILE A 142 -0.61 -1.15 -6.79
N PRO A 143 -1.02 0.11 -7.10
CA PRO A 143 -1.09 0.59 -8.47
C PRO A 143 0.24 0.37 -9.19
N SER A 144 0.18 0.17 -10.51
CA SER A 144 1.37 0.34 -11.33
C SER A 144 1.88 1.78 -11.18
N THR A 145 3.17 2.01 -11.39
CA THR A 145 3.73 3.36 -11.44
C THR A 145 3.28 4.00 -12.76
N PRO A 146 2.55 5.14 -12.73
CA PRO A 146 2.14 5.82 -13.96
C PRO A 146 3.38 6.28 -14.73
N GLN A 147 3.34 6.19 -16.06
CA GLN A 147 4.32 6.89 -16.88
C GLN A 147 4.04 8.38 -16.79
N LEU A 148 4.94 9.11 -16.13
CA LEU A 148 4.89 10.57 -16.14
C LEU A 148 5.48 11.03 -17.47
N SER A 149 4.66 11.65 -18.32
CA SER A 149 5.18 12.46 -19.41
C SER A 149 6.06 13.56 -18.82
N PRO A 150 7.20 13.91 -19.44
CA PRO A 150 7.99 15.04 -19.00
C PRO A 150 7.09 16.26 -18.89
N PRO A 151 7.08 16.97 -17.75
CA PRO A 151 6.24 18.13 -17.63
C PRO A 151 6.71 19.18 -18.63
N HIS A 152 5.84 19.54 -19.57
CA HIS A 152 6.05 20.77 -20.34
C HIS A 152 6.05 21.94 -19.36
N ASN A 153 6.96 22.90 -19.54
CA ASN A 153 7.07 24.12 -18.72
C ASN A 153 5.72 24.85 -18.70
N SER A 154 4.89 24.54 -17.71
CA SER A 154 3.60 25.19 -17.46
C SER A 154 3.57 25.58 -16.00
N LEU A 155 3.01 26.73 -15.64
CA LEU A 155 2.99 27.21 -14.25
C LEU A 155 2.37 26.19 -13.27
N ASP A 156 1.50 25.29 -13.76
CA ASP A 156 0.75 24.32 -12.95
C ASP A 156 1.26 22.87 -13.02
N VAL A 157 2.55 22.64 -13.29
CA VAL A 157 3.11 21.27 -13.40
C VAL A 157 2.74 20.39 -12.20
N ILE A 158 2.95 20.89 -10.98
CA ILE A 158 2.74 20.11 -9.74
C ILE A 158 1.29 19.66 -9.62
N GLU A 159 0.36 20.57 -9.94
CA GLU A 159 -1.07 20.32 -9.84
C GLU A 159 -1.53 19.29 -10.88
N LYS A 160 -1.06 19.41 -12.13
CA LYS A 160 -1.34 18.43 -13.19
C LYS A 160 -0.79 17.05 -12.86
N VAL A 161 0.45 16.97 -12.39
CA VAL A 161 1.09 15.69 -12.01
C VAL A 161 0.36 15.06 -10.83
N SER A 162 -0.02 15.85 -9.82
CA SER A 162 -0.76 15.38 -8.66
C SER A 162 -2.16 14.88 -9.03
N ALA A 163 -2.88 15.62 -9.90
CA ALA A 163 -4.18 15.21 -10.41
C ALA A 163 -4.09 13.89 -11.20
N ASN A 164 -3.08 13.73 -12.05
CA ASN A 164 -2.86 12.50 -12.83
C ASN A 164 -2.54 11.30 -11.92
N ALA A 165 -1.69 11.51 -10.90
CA ALA A 165 -1.40 10.47 -9.92
C ALA A 165 -2.66 10.05 -9.16
N GLU A 166 -3.51 11.01 -8.79
CA GLU A 166 -4.78 10.73 -8.12
C GLU A 166 -5.74 9.91 -8.99
N VAL A 167 -5.95 10.33 -10.24
CA VAL A 167 -6.79 9.60 -11.22
C VAL A 167 -6.27 8.18 -11.39
N HIS A 168 -4.95 8.00 -11.40
CA HIS A 168 -4.33 6.69 -11.50
C HIS A 168 -4.64 5.82 -10.27
N HIS A 169 -4.50 6.34 -9.04
CA HIS A 169 -4.89 5.63 -7.82
C HIS A 169 -6.37 5.24 -7.84
N GLN A 170 -7.22 6.19 -8.21
CA GLN A 170 -8.66 6.00 -8.32
C GLN A 170 -9.06 4.88 -9.27
N SER A 171 -8.29 4.65 -10.35
CA SER A 171 -8.56 3.53 -11.26
C SER A 171 -8.44 2.17 -10.56
N TYR A 172 -7.48 2.01 -9.64
CA TYR A 172 -7.27 0.79 -8.86
C TYR A 172 -8.25 0.68 -7.68
N GLU A 173 -8.55 1.80 -7.00
CA GLU A 173 -9.58 1.82 -5.96
C GLU A 173 -10.95 1.42 -6.53
N ARG A 174 -11.26 1.88 -7.75
CA ARG A 174 -12.47 1.49 -8.49
C ARG A 174 -12.50 0.01 -8.79
N GLN A 175 -11.37 -0.60 -9.18
CA GLN A 175 -11.29 -2.05 -9.44
C GLN A 175 -11.58 -2.88 -8.18
N LYS A 176 -11.09 -2.44 -7.01
CA LYS A 176 -11.39 -3.10 -5.73
C LYS A 176 -12.87 -3.03 -5.37
N LEU A 177 -13.49 -1.84 -5.52
CA LEU A 177 -14.92 -1.65 -5.25
C LEU A 177 -15.84 -2.35 -6.26
N ARG A 178 -15.37 -2.60 -7.49
CA ARG A 178 -16.09 -3.38 -8.50
C ARG A 178 -15.84 -4.89 -8.37
N ARG A 179 -14.80 -5.28 -7.62
CA ARG A 179 -14.30 -6.66 -7.57
C ARG A 179 -14.05 -7.22 -8.97
N ASP A 180 -13.34 -6.45 -9.80
CA ASP A 180 -13.15 -6.82 -11.22
C ASP A 180 -12.42 -8.17 -11.44
N GLY A 181 -11.71 -8.69 -10.41
CA GLY A 181 -11.13 -10.03 -10.41
C GLY A 181 -12.15 -11.18 -10.24
N ASP A 182 -13.34 -10.88 -9.71
CA ASP A 182 -14.40 -11.83 -9.37
C ASP A 182 -15.55 -11.83 -10.40
N ARG A 183 -15.21 -11.63 -11.69
CA ARG A 183 -16.13 -11.67 -12.86
C ARG A 183 -17.50 -11.00 -12.60
N SER A 184 -18.60 -11.64 -12.98
CA SER A 184 -19.98 -11.14 -12.84
C SER A 184 -20.45 -11.07 -11.38
N GLU A 185 -19.82 -11.81 -10.47
CA GLU A 185 -20.21 -11.91 -9.05
C GLU A 185 -19.72 -10.74 -8.22
N GLY A 186 -18.75 -9.97 -8.71
CA GLY A 186 -18.11 -8.91 -7.94
C GLY A 186 -19.06 -7.89 -7.31
N ASP A 187 -20.11 -7.46 -8.02
CA ASP A 187 -21.08 -6.50 -7.47
C ASP A 187 -22.06 -7.17 -6.48
N ALA A 188 -22.31 -8.47 -6.61
CA ALA A 188 -23.11 -9.24 -5.67
C ALA A 188 -22.38 -9.42 -4.33
N ILE A 189 -21.08 -9.73 -4.36
CA ILE A 189 -20.22 -9.76 -3.15
C ILE A 189 -20.30 -8.41 -2.42
N ILE A 190 -20.17 -7.30 -3.15
CA ILE A 190 -20.27 -5.96 -2.54
C ILE A 190 -21.68 -5.72 -1.97
N GLY A 191 -22.72 -6.22 -2.64
CA GLY A 191 -24.10 -6.20 -2.14
C GLY A 191 -24.27 -6.92 -0.80
N GLU A 192 -23.62 -8.08 -0.64
CA GLU A 192 -23.68 -8.86 0.61
C GLU A 192 -22.86 -8.19 1.72
N LEU A 193 -21.67 -7.66 1.42
CA LEU A 193 -20.94 -6.82 2.39
C LEU A 193 -21.80 -5.62 2.85
N LEU A 194 -22.62 -5.07 1.95
CA LEU A 194 -23.51 -3.98 2.31
C LEU A 194 -24.64 -4.43 3.25
N SER A 195 -25.21 -5.62 3.04
CA SER A 195 -26.28 -6.17 3.90
C SER A 195 -25.77 -6.60 5.27
N GLU A 196 -24.56 -7.15 5.34
CA GLU A 196 -23.88 -7.51 6.60
C GLU A 196 -23.39 -6.27 7.39
N GLY A 197 -23.73 -5.06 6.94
CA GLY A 197 -23.36 -3.82 7.63
C GLY A 197 -21.85 -3.58 7.63
N HIS A 198 -21.12 -4.09 6.64
CA HIS A 198 -19.70 -3.86 6.49
C HIS A 198 -19.40 -2.64 5.61
N VAL A 199 -18.17 -2.14 5.70
CA VAL A 199 -17.62 -1.12 4.79
C VAL A 199 -16.27 -1.57 4.25
N LEU A 200 -16.09 -1.45 2.94
CA LEU A 200 -14.86 -1.75 2.21
C LEU A 200 -14.16 -0.44 1.84
N ILE A 201 -12.94 -0.23 2.34
CA ILE A 201 -12.10 0.92 2.05
C ILE A 201 -10.89 0.47 1.23
N PRO A 202 -10.84 0.78 -0.08
CA PRO A 202 -9.63 0.57 -0.86
C PRO A 202 -8.46 1.37 -0.29
N PHE A 203 -7.29 0.73 -0.20
CA PHE A 203 -6.08 1.32 0.34
C PHE A 203 -4.97 1.25 -0.70
N ALA A 204 -5.00 2.19 -1.64
CA ALA A 204 -3.99 2.26 -2.69
C ALA A 204 -2.67 2.84 -2.14
N VAL A 205 -1.56 2.13 -2.42
CA VAL A 205 -0.19 2.54 -2.09
C VAL A 205 0.68 2.42 -3.35
N ASP A 206 1.14 3.54 -3.90
CA ASP A 206 2.03 3.53 -5.06
C ASP A 206 3.47 3.15 -4.69
N GLY A 207 4.29 2.87 -5.70
CA GLY A 207 5.69 2.46 -5.53
C GLY A 207 6.64 3.50 -4.94
N TYR A 208 6.17 4.73 -4.70
CA TYR A 208 6.89 5.79 -3.97
C TYR A 208 6.33 5.99 -2.55
N GLY A 209 5.33 5.19 -2.17
CA GLY A 209 4.62 5.24 -0.90
C GLY A 209 3.46 6.22 -0.88
N GLY A 210 3.07 6.82 -2.02
CA GLY A 210 1.92 7.71 -2.09
C GLY A 210 0.61 6.95 -1.86
N LEU A 211 -0.31 7.58 -1.11
CA LEU A 211 -1.61 7.02 -0.79
C LEU A 211 -2.68 7.46 -1.80
N GLY A 212 -3.59 6.55 -2.12
CA GLY A 212 -4.81 6.88 -2.86
C GLY A 212 -5.83 7.67 -2.04
N PRO A 213 -6.79 8.33 -2.69
CA PRO A 213 -7.78 9.17 -2.02
C PRO A 213 -8.56 8.47 -0.91
N MET A 214 -8.94 7.20 -1.07
CA MET A 214 -9.71 6.50 -0.04
C MET A 214 -8.88 6.24 1.22
N ALA A 215 -7.61 5.86 1.06
CA ALA A 215 -6.66 5.74 2.17
C ALA A 215 -6.43 7.09 2.87
N ARG A 216 -6.30 8.18 2.10
CA ARG A 216 -6.14 9.54 2.66
C ARG A 216 -7.39 10.01 3.38
N ARG A 217 -8.57 9.70 2.87
CA ARG A 217 -9.86 10.00 3.50
C ARG A 217 -9.97 9.31 4.86
N LEU A 218 -9.66 8.02 4.92
CA LEU A 218 -9.62 7.25 6.17
C LEU A 218 -8.65 7.87 7.18
N LEU A 219 -7.40 8.06 6.79
CA LEU A 219 -6.33 8.46 7.73
C LEU A 219 -6.40 9.95 8.11
N PHE A 220 -6.52 10.84 7.12
CA PHE A 220 -6.34 12.29 7.30
C PHE A 220 -7.62 13.10 7.10
N GLY A 221 -8.67 12.50 6.51
CA GLY A 221 -9.94 13.18 6.25
C GLY A 221 -10.01 13.88 4.90
N ASP A 222 -8.95 13.80 4.10
CA ASP A 222 -8.88 14.44 2.78
C ASP A 222 -10.03 13.96 1.89
N ARG A 223 -10.67 14.89 1.18
CA ARG A 223 -11.65 14.54 0.16
C ARG A 223 -10.94 14.28 -1.17
N PRO A 224 -11.37 13.27 -1.95
CA PRO A 224 -10.89 13.13 -3.32
C PRO A 224 -11.22 14.38 -4.13
N ARG A 225 -10.34 14.76 -5.07
CA ARG A 225 -10.57 15.88 -6.00
C ARG A 225 -11.80 15.64 -6.86
N ARG A 226 -12.04 14.38 -7.22
CA ARG A 226 -13.20 13.94 -8.00
C ARG A 226 -13.78 12.67 -7.38
N ALA A 227 -15.10 12.60 -7.27
CA ALA A 227 -15.75 11.40 -6.80
C ALA A 227 -15.53 10.22 -7.78
N LEU A 228 -15.37 9.01 -7.24
CA LEU A 228 -15.40 7.80 -8.06
C LEU A 228 -16.79 7.62 -8.65
N THR A 229 -16.83 7.25 -9.94
CA THR A 229 -18.05 6.89 -10.66
C THR A 229 -17.98 5.43 -11.09
N PHE A 230 -19.13 4.79 -11.16
CA PHE A 230 -19.24 3.39 -11.56
C PHE A 230 -20.27 3.28 -12.69
N ARG A 231 -20.15 2.20 -13.46
CA ARG A 231 -21.13 1.89 -14.50
C ARG A 231 -22.45 1.47 -13.86
N GLN A 232 -23.56 1.59 -14.60
CA GLN A 232 -24.90 1.25 -14.10
C GLN A 232 -25.06 -0.22 -13.70
N ASP A 233 -24.27 -1.12 -14.30
CA ASP A 233 -24.22 -2.55 -13.93
C ASP A 233 -23.48 -2.82 -12.60
N ARG A 234 -22.98 -1.78 -11.93
CA ARG A 234 -22.28 -1.86 -10.65
C ARG A 234 -22.91 -0.96 -9.57
N PRO A 235 -24.22 -1.16 -9.26
CA PRO A 235 -24.92 -0.34 -8.28
C PRO A 235 -24.39 -0.53 -6.85
N ASN A 236 -23.98 -1.74 -6.45
CA ASN A 236 -23.47 -1.97 -5.11
C ASN A 236 -22.08 -1.35 -4.93
N ALA A 237 -21.23 -1.34 -5.96
CA ALA A 237 -19.98 -0.58 -5.93
C ALA A 237 -20.22 0.92 -5.66
N THR A 238 -21.24 1.51 -6.29
CA THR A 238 -21.65 2.90 -6.05
C THR A 238 -22.09 3.11 -4.60
N ARG A 239 -22.94 2.22 -4.07
CA ARG A 239 -23.42 2.28 -2.68
C ARG A 239 -22.27 2.11 -1.68
N MET A 240 -21.34 1.19 -1.93
CA MET A 240 -20.18 0.96 -1.07
C MET A 240 -19.23 2.16 -1.09
N TYR A 241 -18.97 2.75 -2.25
CA TYR A 241 -18.19 3.99 -2.33
C TYR A 241 -18.85 5.12 -1.52
N ALA A 242 -20.17 5.30 -1.67
CA ALA A 242 -20.91 6.30 -0.90
C ALA A 242 -20.84 6.03 0.61
N ARG A 243 -20.98 4.77 1.02
CA ARG A 243 -20.83 4.34 2.43
C ARG A 243 -19.43 4.61 2.96
N ALA A 244 -18.39 4.26 2.22
CA ALA A 244 -16.99 4.46 2.63
C ALA A 244 -16.59 5.94 2.65
N SER A 245 -17.20 6.78 1.80
CA SER A 245 -16.83 8.19 1.64
C SER A 245 -17.51 9.14 2.63
N ASN A 246 -18.63 8.73 3.24
CA ASN A 246 -19.45 9.59 4.09
C ASN A 246 -19.57 9.06 5.53
N PRO A 247 -19.74 9.95 6.54
CA PRO A 247 -20.12 9.51 7.88
C PRO A 247 -21.35 8.60 7.82
N PRO A 248 -21.43 7.56 8.66
CA PRO A 248 -20.58 7.32 9.83
C PRO A 248 -19.30 6.49 9.57
N ALA A 249 -18.82 6.38 8.31
CA ALA A 249 -17.55 5.71 8.05
C ALA A 249 -16.36 6.46 8.68
N PRO A 250 -15.33 5.73 9.14
CA PRO A 250 -14.18 6.33 9.80
C PRO A 250 -13.39 7.20 8.81
N HIS A 251 -13.29 8.49 9.11
CA HIS A 251 -12.47 9.46 8.38
C HIS A 251 -11.61 10.24 9.37
N ALA A 252 -10.48 10.76 8.87
CA ALA A 252 -9.58 11.56 9.69
C ALA A 252 -9.16 10.87 11.00
N VAL A 253 -9.02 9.54 10.97
CA VAL A 253 -8.71 8.70 12.15
C VAL A 253 -7.46 9.22 12.88
N VAL A 254 -6.45 9.66 12.14
CA VAL A 254 -5.19 10.18 12.69
C VAL A 254 -5.38 11.56 13.31
N THR A 255 -6.20 12.40 12.68
CA THR A 255 -6.57 13.72 13.19
C THR A 255 -7.30 13.58 14.52
N LEU A 256 -8.30 12.67 14.57
CA LEU A 256 -9.04 12.38 15.80
C LEU A 256 -8.12 11.81 16.89
N ALA A 257 -7.25 10.86 16.55
CA ALA A 257 -6.24 10.35 17.48
C ALA A 257 -5.35 11.47 18.03
N SER A 258 -4.93 12.42 17.19
CA SER A 258 -4.07 13.54 17.60
C SER A 258 -4.79 14.51 18.53
N ILE A 259 -6.07 14.81 18.26
CA ILE A 259 -6.92 15.63 19.14
C ILE A 259 -7.04 14.96 20.51
N ARG A 260 -7.44 13.68 20.54
CA ARG A 260 -7.64 12.94 21.79
C ARG A 260 -6.36 12.72 22.57
N TRP A 261 -5.26 12.48 21.86
CA TRP A 261 -3.96 12.35 22.51
C TRP A 261 -3.56 13.64 23.21
N LYS A 262 -3.73 14.79 22.54
CA LYS A 262 -3.41 16.09 23.13
C LYS A 262 -4.27 16.40 24.36
N GLN A 263 -5.54 16.00 24.35
CA GLN A 263 -6.44 16.17 25.50
C GLN A 263 -6.07 15.27 26.69
N ASN A 264 -5.59 14.05 26.42
CA ASN A 264 -5.29 13.03 27.43
C ASN A 264 -3.78 12.76 27.56
N GLN A 265 -2.95 13.77 27.31
CA GLN A 265 -1.51 13.59 27.17
C GLN A 265 -0.86 13.19 28.50
N THR A 266 -0.42 11.93 28.62
CA THR A 266 0.28 11.40 29.81
C THR A 266 1.80 11.35 29.67
N ARG A 267 2.35 11.65 28.48
CA ARG A 267 3.80 11.60 28.19
C ARG A 267 4.19 12.68 27.20
N ALA A 268 5.47 13.04 27.15
CA ALA A 268 5.98 14.08 26.25
C ALA A 268 5.81 13.73 24.75
N PHE A 269 6.06 12.48 24.35
CA PHE A 269 6.04 12.07 22.95
C PHE A 269 5.22 10.80 22.72
N TYR A 270 4.31 10.83 21.74
CA TYR A 270 3.44 9.70 21.42
C TYR A 270 4.22 8.43 21.00
N GLY A 271 5.25 8.62 20.16
CA GLY A 271 6.11 7.55 19.66
C GLY A 271 7.34 7.26 20.51
N HIS A 272 7.39 7.75 21.76
CA HIS A 272 8.57 7.63 22.66
C HIS A 272 9.87 8.23 22.08
N SER A 273 9.75 9.16 21.15
CA SER A 273 10.87 9.84 20.51
C SER A 273 10.48 11.28 20.20
N TYR A 274 11.41 12.22 20.35
CA TYR A 274 11.21 13.61 19.95
C TYR A 274 10.90 13.74 18.45
N THR A 275 11.30 12.76 17.64
CA THR A 275 10.99 12.70 16.22
C THR A 275 9.56 12.25 15.94
N ALA A 276 8.84 11.67 16.91
CA ALA A 276 7.47 11.17 16.78
C ALA A 276 6.57 11.76 17.87
N PRO A 277 6.40 13.10 17.91
CA PRO A 277 5.74 13.77 19.02
C PRO A 277 4.23 13.49 19.08
N THR A 278 3.56 13.38 17.92
CA THR A 278 2.10 13.15 17.86
C THR A 278 1.76 11.82 17.16
N PRO A 279 0.49 11.36 17.27
CA PRO A 279 -0.01 10.21 16.50
C PRO A 279 0.20 10.37 14.99
N HIS A 280 0.11 11.60 14.48
CA HIS A 280 0.33 11.90 13.07
C HIS A 280 1.76 11.59 12.64
N GLU A 281 2.79 12.19 13.26
CA GLU A 281 4.19 11.92 12.89
C GLU A 281 4.54 10.44 13.11
N HIS A 282 4.05 9.83 14.19
CA HIS A 282 4.28 8.43 14.47
C HIS A 282 3.72 7.52 13.36
N LEU A 283 2.47 7.73 12.95
CA LEU A 283 1.88 6.94 11.87
C LEU A 283 2.65 7.13 10.57
N LEU A 284 2.93 8.39 10.18
CA LEU A 284 3.63 8.66 8.93
C LEU A 284 4.98 7.93 8.90
N GLN A 285 5.71 7.92 10.00
CA GLN A 285 6.98 7.21 10.11
C GLN A 285 6.84 5.70 9.96
N GLN A 286 5.86 5.10 10.64
CA GLN A 286 5.63 3.66 10.61
C GLN A 286 5.19 3.18 9.22
N LEU A 287 4.21 3.86 8.61
CA LEU A 287 3.78 3.58 7.23
C LEU A 287 4.92 3.80 6.24
N GLY A 288 5.67 4.90 6.41
CA GLY A 288 6.82 5.23 5.60
C GLY A 288 7.86 4.12 5.55
N LEU A 289 8.23 3.58 6.72
CA LEU A 289 9.15 2.45 6.80
C LEU A 289 8.56 1.20 6.18
N CYS A 290 7.31 0.86 6.52
CA CYS A 290 6.63 -0.32 6.00
C CYS A 290 6.61 -0.35 4.48
N PHE A 291 6.12 0.73 3.85
CA PHE A 291 5.98 0.81 2.39
C PHE A 291 7.36 0.81 1.71
N THR A 292 8.31 1.56 2.27
CA THR A 292 9.69 1.60 1.78
C THR A 292 10.31 0.20 1.77
N LYS A 293 10.20 -0.54 2.87
CA LYS A 293 10.71 -1.92 2.98
C LYS A 293 10.04 -2.82 1.95
N ALA A 294 8.72 -2.78 1.86
CA ALA A 294 7.95 -3.61 0.92
C ALA A 294 8.45 -3.45 -0.52
N PHE A 295 8.57 -2.22 -1.00
CA PHE A 295 9.00 -1.97 -2.38
C PHE A 295 10.48 -2.22 -2.63
N ALA A 296 11.35 -1.91 -1.66
CA ALA A 296 12.77 -2.20 -1.79
C ALA A 296 13.04 -3.71 -1.82
N ILE A 297 12.34 -4.50 -0.99
CA ILE A 297 12.40 -5.97 -1.03
C ILE A 297 11.92 -6.49 -2.38
N HIS A 298 10.81 -5.97 -2.91
CA HIS A 298 10.28 -6.36 -4.22
C HIS A 298 11.30 -6.15 -5.34
N ILE A 299 11.95 -4.98 -5.35
CA ILE A 299 12.96 -4.62 -6.34
C ILE A 299 14.22 -5.46 -6.19
N ARG A 300 14.68 -5.70 -4.96
CA ARG A 300 15.81 -6.59 -4.68
C ARG A 300 15.54 -8.01 -5.17
N ASN A 301 14.38 -8.56 -4.86
CA ASN A 301 14.04 -9.93 -5.24
C ASN A 301 13.95 -10.06 -6.77
N SER A 302 13.44 -9.03 -7.45
CA SER A 302 13.44 -8.95 -8.91
C SER A 302 14.86 -8.88 -9.49
N TYR A 303 15.74 -8.07 -8.87
CA TYR A 303 17.16 -8.00 -9.24
C TYR A 303 17.88 -9.34 -9.09
N GLN A 304 17.67 -10.03 -7.97
CA GLN A 304 18.28 -11.33 -7.72
C GLN A 304 17.86 -12.37 -8.77
N LYS A 305 16.62 -12.29 -9.28
CA LYS A 305 16.17 -13.15 -10.40
C LYS A 305 16.92 -12.86 -11.69
N LEU A 306 17.25 -11.59 -11.98
CA LEU A 306 18.09 -11.23 -13.13
C LEU A 306 19.51 -11.81 -12.98
N MET A 307 20.13 -11.58 -11.81
CA MET A 307 21.50 -12.04 -11.54
C MET A 307 21.64 -13.56 -11.68
N ARG A 308 20.68 -14.34 -11.14
CA ARG A 308 20.70 -15.81 -11.27
C ARG A 308 20.69 -16.26 -12.73
N ARG A 309 19.92 -15.60 -13.60
CA ARG A 309 19.87 -15.93 -15.03
C ARG A 309 21.18 -15.63 -15.76
N HIS A 310 21.81 -14.52 -15.41
CA HIS A 310 23.13 -14.18 -15.93
C HIS A 310 24.16 -15.24 -15.54
N SER A 311 24.16 -15.72 -14.29
CA SER A 311 25.04 -16.82 -13.87
C SER A 311 24.77 -18.14 -14.62
N HIS A 312 23.51 -18.47 -14.92
CA HIS A 312 23.16 -19.68 -15.68
C HIS A 312 23.53 -19.59 -17.18
N THR A 313 23.40 -18.42 -17.79
CA THR A 313 23.77 -18.23 -19.21
C THR A 313 25.28 -18.30 -19.42
N HIS A 314 26.08 -17.73 -18.52
CA HIS A 314 27.55 -17.82 -18.58
C HIS A 314 28.12 -19.19 -18.21
N SER A 315 27.43 -20.00 -17.41
CA SER A 315 27.86 -21.38 -17.12
C SER A 315 27.59 -22.34 -18.28
N HIS A 316 26.57 -22.09 -19.10
CA HIS A 316 26.31 -22.90 -20.30
C HIS A 316 27.22 -22.55 -21.48
N SER A 317 27.70 -21.30 -21.59
CA SER A 317 28.65 -20.91 -22.65
C SER A 317 30.06 -21.44 -22.44
N HIS A 318 30.49 -21.72 -21.21
CA HIS A 318 31.80 -22.33 -20.94
C HIS A 318 31.88 -23.84 -21.18
N ASN A 319 30.75 -24.53 -21.35
CA ASN A 319 30.71 -25.98 -21.60
C ASN A 319 30.70 -26.37 -23.08
N HIS A 320 30.82 -25.41 -23.99
CA HIS A 320 30.97 -25.64 -25.43
C HIS A 320 32.27 -24.99 -25.95
N ALA A 321 33.41 -25.46 -25.46
CA ALA A 321 34.65 -25.35 -26.22
C ALA A 321 34.62 -26.45 -27.32
N PRO A 322 34.88 -26.12 -28.60
CA PRO A 322 34.94 -27.13 -29.65
C PRO A 322 36.15 -28.03 -29.39
N ALA A 323 35.93 -29.35 -29.40
CA ALA A 323 37.00 -30.33 -29.39
C ALA A 323 37.88 -30.07 -30.63
N THR A 324 39.13 -29.70 -30.38
CA THR A 324 40.17 -29.65 -31.41
C THR A 324 40.36 -31.06 -31.97
N THR A 325 40.01 -31.23 -33.23
CA THR A 325 40.32 -32.41 -34.03
C THR A 325 41.83 -32.48 -34.23
N ASP A 326 42.49 -33.39 -33.50
CA ASP A 326 43.83 -33.86 -33.88
C ASP A 326 43.67 -34.80 -35.07
N MET A 327 44.11 -34.35 -36.25
CA MET A 327 44.45 -35.25 -37.34
C MET A 327 45.93 -35.62 -37.23
N SER A 328 46.17 -36.90 -37.00
CA SER A 328 47.41 -37.60 -37.38
C SER A 328 47.05 -38.66 -38.41
#